data_AF-A0A523J7E4-F1
#
_entry.id   AF-A0A523J7E4-F1
#
_cell.length_a   1.000
_cell.length_b   1.000
_cell.length_c   1.000
_cell.angle_alpha   90.00
_cell.angle_beta   90.00
_cell.angle_gamma   90.00
#
_symmetry.space_group_name_H-M   'P 1'
#
loop_
_entity.id
_entity.type
_entity.pdbx_description
1 polymer ?
#
loop_
_entity_poly.entity_id
_entity_poly.type
_entity_poly.pdbx_seq_one_letter_code
_entity_poly.pdbx_strand_id
1 'polypeptide(L)'
;MRCTSVVLLALAVVGLSTSAWAGTKYKANLVPVGVLDPNDPNGPGTLANKSKIQAQDSGKFQANLKGVVDGAGELITTDGSFKATGTLTGDEFIVVVAGTFPGAADVAFEFNLVGELKKGNGKAAINASSLFSLIPPSTLRSVVITGVEVHGPLGAANVAGCTQNLAEGGFNLPDVAPNPCVGGDLIGAAGIQIP
;
A
#
# COMPACT_ATOMS: atom_id res chain seq x y z
N MET A 1 -9.81 -4.42 -41.55
CA MET A 1 -9.54 -5.21 -40.32
C MET A 1 -8.09 -4.97 -39.92
N ARG A 2 -7.86 -4.23 -38.84
CA ARG A 2 -6.51 -3.94 -38.32
C ARG A 2 -6.26 -4.88 -37.14
N CYS A 3 -5.35 -5.84 -37.29
CA CYS A 3 -4.82 -6.61 -36.17
C CYS A 3 -3.77 -5.78 -35.45
N THR A 4 -4.04 -5.42 -34.20
CA THR A 4 -3.05 -4.79 -33.33
C THR A 4 -2.34 -5.89 -32.56
N SER A 5 -1.08 -6.14 -32.91
CA SER A 5 -0.18 -7.00 -32.13
C SER A 5 0.17 -6.31 -30.80
N VAL A 6 -0.27 -6.89 -29.68
CA VAL A 6 0.20 -6.53 -28.35
C VAL A 6 1.43 -7.37 -28.04
N VAL A 7 2.59 -6.72 -27.93
CA VAL A 7 3.84 -7.34 -27.47
C VAL A 7 3.76 -7.48 -25.95
N LEU A 8 3.59 -8.70 -25.46
CA LEU A 8 3.75 -9.03 -24.04
C LEU A 8 5.26 -9.06 -23.71
N LEU A 9 5.73 -8.11 -22.90
CA LEU A 9 7.05 -8.22 -22.26
C LEU A 9 6.90 -9.13 -21.03
N ALA A 10 7.29 -10.40 -21.16
CA ALA A 10 7.40 -11.31 -20.03
C ALA A 10 8.78 -11.13 -19.37
N LEU A 11 8.83 -10.52 -18.17
CA LEU A 11 9.98 -10.66 -17.28
C LEU A 11 9.84 -11.95 -16.48
N ALA A 12 10.62 -12.97 -16.84
CA ALA A 12 10.79 -14.17 -16.03
C ALA A 12 11.96 -13.96 -15.05
N VAL A 13 11.69 -14.04 -13.75
CA VAL A 13 12.72 -14.20 -12.72
C VAL A 13 12.58 -15.60 -12.14
N VAL A 14 13.56 -16.45 -12.41
CA VAL A 14 13.67 -17.80 -11.84
C VAL A 14 14.29 -17.67 -10.45
N GLY A 15 13.57 -18.14 -9.42
CA GLY A 15 14.07 -18.24 -8.04
C GLY A 15 13.83 -19.63 -7.48
N LEU A 16 14.92 -20.35 -7.20
CA LEU A 16 14.91 -21.63 -6.48
C LEU A 16 14.44 -21.42 -5.03
N SER A 17 13.49 -22.24 -4.58
CA SER A 17 12.90 -22.19 -3.24
C SER A 17 13.86 -22.71 -2.18
N THR A 18 14.15 -21.90 -1.17
CA THR A 18 14.59 -22.37 0.15
C THR A 18 13.58 -21.91 1.19
N SER A 19 13.38 -22.72 2.23
CA SER A 19 12.51 -22.44 3.37
C SER A 19 12.84 -21.07 3.98
N ALA A 20 11.91 -20.13 3.96
CA ALA A 20 12.06 -18.83 4.59
C ALA A 20 12.23 -19.00 6.11
N TRP A 21 13.35 -18.50 6.65
CA TRP A 21 13.58 -18.44 8.09
C TRP A 21 12.76 -17.28 8.66
N ALA A 22 12.06 -17.53 9.77
CA ALA A 22 11.26 -16.51 10.46
C ALA A 22 12.05 -15.21 10.68
N GLY A 23 11.49 -14.08 10.26
CA GLY A 23 12.13 -12.75 10.32
C GLY A 23 12.68 -12.25 8.98
N THR A 24 12.41 -12.94 7.87
CA THR A 24 12.83 -12.49 6.53
C THR A 24 12.08 -11.20 6.14
N LYS A 25 12.84 -10.22 5.64
CA LYS A 25 12.33 -8.89 5.25
C LYS A 25 12.49 -8.67 3.76
N TYR A 26 11.37 -8.43 3.08
CA TYR A 26 11.30 -8.10 1.66
C TYR A 26 11.03 -6.61 1.50
N LYS A 27 11.66 -5.98 0.50
CA LYS A 27 11.57 -4.52 0.30
C LYS A 27 11.49 -4.19 -1.19
N ALA A 28 10.67 -3.20 -1.52
CA ALA A 28 10.68 -2.55 -2.83
C ALA A 28 10.69 -1.03 -2.66
N ASN A 29 11.22 -0.33 -3.67
CA ASN A 29 11.10 1.11 -3.75
C ASN A 29 9.68 1.46 -4.23
N LEU A 30 9.11 2.51 -3.65
CA LEU A 30 7.89 3.11 -4.17
C LEU A 30 8.29 4.07 -5.29
N VAL A 31 7.72 3.84 -6.47
CA VAL A 31 7.92 4.68 -7.63
C VAL A 31 6.86 5.77 -7.61
N PRO A 32 7.22 7.05 -7.79
CA PRO A 32 6.23 8.10 -7.93
C PRO A 32 5.40 7.84 -9.19
N VAL A 33 4.08 7.81 -9.07
CA VAL A 33 3.23 8.02 -10.23
C VAL A 33 3.09 9.53 -10.38
N GLY A 34 3.26 10.04 -11.59
CA GLY A 34 3.47 11.47 -11.84
C GLY A 34 2.38 12.37 -11.27
N VAL A 35 2.62 13.68 -11.24
CA VAL A 35 1.63 14.67 -10.82
C VAL A 35 0.42 14.57 -11.76
N LEU A 36 -0.71 14.09 -11.24
CA LEU A 36 -1.92 13.87 -12.04
C LEU A 36 -2.56 15.21 -12.49
N ASP A 37 -2.34 16.29 -11.73
CA ASP A 37 -2.58 17.67 -12.17
C ASP A 37 -1.57 18.65 -11.51
N PRO A 38 -0.58 19.19 -12.25
CA PRO A 38 0.39 20.16 -11.71
C PRO A 38 -0.20 21.53 -11.39
N ASN A 39 -1.48 21.78 -11.73
CA ASN A 39 -2.17 23.04 -11.43
C ASN A 39 -3.19 22.90 -10.30
N ASP A 40 -3.33 21.72 -9.70
CA ASP A 40 -4.13 21.57 -8.49
C ASP A 40 -3.24 21.84 -7.26
N PRO A 41 -3.29 23.06 -6.66
CA PRO A 41 -2.54 23.36 -5.45
C PRO A 41 -3.01 22.52 -4.25
N ASN A 42 -4.17 21.86 -4.35
CA ASN A 42 -4.69 20.92 -3.35
C ASN A 42 -4.52 19.45 -3.79
N GLY A 43 -3.96 19.22 -4.98
CA GLY A 43 -3.69 17.89 -5.53
C GLY A 43 -2.57 17.22 -4.74
N PRO A 44 -2.48 15.88 -4.77
CA PRO A 44 -1.77 15.06 -3.78
C PRO A 44 -0.24 15.17 -3.90
N GLY A 45 0.24 15.98 -4.85
CA GLY A 45 1.60 16.10 -5.32
C GLY A 45 2.27 14.76 -5.61
N THR A 46 3.48 14.57 -5.14
CA THR A 46 4.30 13.40 -5.48
C THR A 46 5.18 12.99 -4.29
N LEU A 47 5.87 11.86 -4.39
CA LEU A 47 6.83 11.40 -3.38
C LEU A 47 8.23 11.28 -3.96
N ALA A 48 9.25 11.30 -3.09
CA ALA A 48 10.61 11.05 -3.52
C ALA A 48 10.85 9.56 -3.79
N ASN A 49 11.72 9.27 -4.75
CA ASN A 49 12.22 7.93 -5.10
C ASN A 49 12.99 7.19 -3.96
N LYS A 50 12.96 7.73 -2.74
CA LYS A 50 13.52 7.14 -1.52
C LYS A 50 12.47 6.44 -0.66
N SER A 51 11.21 6.56 -1.02
CA SER A 51 10.10 5.89 -0.35
C SER A 51 10.16 4.38 -0.58
N LYS A 52 9.77 3.59 0.42
CA LYS A 52 9.92 2.12 0.40
C LYS A 52 8.76 1.42 1.06
N ILE A 53 8.34 0.32 0.47
CA ILE A 53 7.45 -0.67 1.09
C ILE A 53 8.28 -1.85 1.58
N GLN A 54 7.93 -2.39 2.75
CA GLN A 54 8.55 -3.54 3.36
C GLN A 54 7.47 -4.53 3.79
N ALA A 55 7.72 -5.81 3.57
CA ALA A 55 6.87 -6.90 4.03
C ALA A 55 7.74 -7.93 4.79
N GLN A 56 7.18 -8.54 5.81
CA GLN A 56 7.82 -9.59 6.59
C GLN A 56 6.99 -10.86 6.51
N ASP A 57 7.65 -12.00 6.52
CA ASP A 57 7.05 -13.33 6.61
C ASP A 57 6.06 -13.50 7.79
N SER A 58 6.23 -12.71 8.85
CA SER A 58 5.31 -12.61 9.98
C SER A 58 3.98 -11.89 9.69
N GLY A 59 3.71 -11.46 8.45
CA GLY A 59 2.49 -10.73 8.08
C GLY A 59 2.54 -9.24 8.46
N LYS A 60 3.74 -8.68 8.65
CA LYS A 60 3.93 -7.25 8.94
C LYS A 60 4.23 -6.48 7.67
N PHE A 61 3.42 -5.48 7.36
CA PHE A 61 3.64 -4.58 6.23
C PHE A 61 3.93 -3.17 6.72
N GLN A 62 4.88 -2.50 6.07
CA GLN A 62 5.29 -1.16 6.44
C GLN A 62 5.72 -0.36 5.22
N ALA A 63 5.05 0.77 4.99
CA ALA A 63 5.49 1.79 4.06
C ALA A 63 6.27 2.90 4.80
N ASN A 64 7.33 3.39 4.18
CA ASN A 64 8.08 4.55 4.63
C ASN A 64 8.04 5.56 3.49
N LEU A 65 7.31 6.65 3.70
CA LEU A 65 7.13 7.71 2.73
C LEU A 65 8.17 8.81 2.99
N LYS A 66 8.79 9.29 1.92
CA LYS A 66 9.89 10.26 1.95
C LYS A 66 9.68 11.34 0.92
N GLY A 67 9.90 12.59 1.33
CA GLY A 67 9.82 13.76 0.46
C GLY A 67 8.49 13.85 -0.27
N VAL A 68 7.40 13.58 0.43
CA VAL A 68 6.06 13.82 -0.13
C VAL A 68 5.82 15.32 -0.18
N VAL A 69 5.46 15.80 -1.37
CA VAL A 69 5.16 17.20 -1.66
C VAL A 69 3.75 17.33 -2.22
N ASP A 70 3.16 18.51 -2.16
CA ASP A 70 1.90 18.87 -2.81
C ASP A 70 2.08 19.28 -4.29
N GLY A 71 1.00 19.70 -4.95
CA GLY A 71 1.02 20.20 -6.32
C GLY A 71 1.92 21.44 -6.51
N ALA A 72 2.18 22.21 -5.45
CA ALA A 72 3.08 23.35 -5.45
C ALA A 72 4.55 22.97 -5.18
N GLY A 73 4.82 21.70 -4.83
CA GLY A 73 6.15 21.20 -4.49
C GLY A 73 6.55 21.45 -3.02
N GLU A 74 5.63 21.88 -2.17
CA GLU A 74 5.88 22.08 -0.74
C GLU A 74 5.72 20.77 0.03
N LEU A 75 6.54 20.58 1.08
CA LEU A 75 6.51 19.36 1.89
C LEU A 75 5.24 19.29 2.75
N ILE A 76 4.43 18.26 2.52
CA ILE A 76 3.17 18.07 3.24
C ILE A 76 3.40 17.69 4.70
N THR A 77 2.64 18.28 5.60
CA THR A 77 2.52 17.85 7.01
C THR A 77 1.04 17.60 7.30
N THR A 78 0.75 16.50 7.96
CA THR A 78 -0.61 16.15 8.40
C THR A 78 -0.72 16.43 9.90
N ASP A 79 -1.89 16.90 10.32
CA ASP A 79 -2.20 17.40 11.64
C ASP A 79 -2.60 16.28 12.58
N GLY A 80 -1.75 16.04 13.58
CA GLY A 80 -2.02 15.03 14.58
C GLY A 80 -1.91 13.62 14.01
N SER A 81 -1.80 12.65 14.90
CA SER A 81 -1.56 11.29 14.47
C SER A 81 -2.71 10.36 14.74
N PHE A 82 -3.34 9.79 13.71
CA PHE A 82 -4.24 8.63 13.85
C PHE A 82 -3.62 7.58 14.78
N LYS A 83 -2.31 7.35 14.67
CA LYS A 83 -1.64 6.39 15.55
C LYS A 83 -1.67 6.76 17.05
N ALA A 84 -1.68 8.04 17.40
CA ALA A 84 -1.76 8.48 18.80
C ALA A 84 -3.19 8.82 19.26
N THR A 85 -4.07 9.25 18.35
CA THR A 85 -5.42 9.73 18.67
C THR A 85 -6.50 8.69 18.38
N GLY A 86 -6.21 7.68 17.55
CA GLY A 86 -7.19 6.73 17.01
C GLY A 86 -8.23 7.38 16.10
N THR A 87 -8.05 8.65 15.74
CA THR A 87 -9.03 9.44 15.00
C THR A 87 -8.43 9.87 13.68
N LEU A 88 -9.10 9.55 12.58
CA LEU A 88 -8.77 10.07 11.26
C LEU A 88 -9.26 11.51 11.13
N THR A 89 -8.41 12.40 10.63
CA THR A 89 -8.74 13.79 10.35
C THR A 89 -8.97 14.07 8.86
N GLY A 90 -8.61 13.14 7.98
CA GLY A 90 -8.86 13.17 6.54
C GLY A 90 -7.68 13.72 5.73
N ASP A 91 -6.65 14.18 6.39
CA ASP A 91 -5.38 14.63 5.83
C ASP A 91 -4.33 13.53 5.77
N GLU A 92 -4.60 12.36 6.37
CA GLU A 92 -3.70 11.21 6.32
C GLU A 92 -3.56 10.61 4.92
N PHE A 93 -2.38 10.04 4.68
CA PHE A 93 -2.05 9.28 3.50
C PHE A 93 -2.41 7.82 3.73
N ILE A 94 -2.94 7.19 2.69
CA ILE A 94 -3.31 5.78 2.72
C ILE A 94 -2.37 5.00 1.82
N VAL A 95 -1.80 3.93 2.34
CA VAL A 95 -1.06 2.96 1.54
C VAL A 95 -1.88 1.69 1.44
N VAL A 96 -2.30 1.35 0.23
CA VAL A 96 -3.01 0.12 -0.06
C VAL A 96 -2.00 -0.95 -0.43
N VAL A 97 -2.09 -2.13 0.19
CA VAL A 97 -1.27 -3.29 -0.13
C VAL A 97 -2.21 -4.41 -0.57
N ALA A 98 -2.23 -4.68 -1.88
CA ALA A 98 -3.01 -5.73 -2.50
C ALA A 98 -2.11 -6.93 -2.85
N GLY A 99 -2.66 -8.13 -2.73
CA GLY A 99 -1.94 -9.33 -3.07
C GLY A 99 -2.79 -10.60 -3.04
N THR A 100 -2.13 -11.72 -3.22
CA THR A 100 -2.73 -13.05 -3.13
C THR A 100 -1.88 -13.99 -2.29
N PHE A 101 -2.53 -15.02 -1.76
CA PHE A 101 -1.91 -16.18 -1.13
C PHE A 101 -1.98 -17.38 -2.07
N PRO A 102 -0.95 -17.64 -2.90
CA PRO A 102 -1.03 -18.69 -3.93
C PRO A 102 -1.25 -20.08 -3.33
N GLY A 103 -0.66 -20.36 -2.17
CA GLY A 103 -0.86 -21.63 -1.48
C GLY A 103 -2.29 -21.83 -0.94
N ALA A 104 -3.04 -20.76 -0.70
CA ALA A 104 -4.36 -20.79 -0.09
C ALA A 104 -5.47 -20.57 -1.13
N ALA A 105 -5.45 -21.33 -2.24
CA ALA A 105 -6.43 -21.21 -3.33
C ALA A 105 -6.51 -19.80 -3.94
N ASP A 106 -5.36 -19.12 -4.05
CA ASP A 106 -5.25 -17.76 -4.60
C ASP A 106 -6.16 -16.73 -3.90
N VAL A 107 -6.41 -16.90 -2.59
CA VAL A 107 -7.17 -15.92 -1.80
C VAL A 107 -6.50 -14.55 -1.91
N ALA A 108 -7.25 -13.61 -2.46
CA ALA A 108 -6.84 -12.22 -2.58
C ALA A 108 -7.03 -11.47 -1.25
N PHE A 109 -6.20 -10.46 -1.02
CA PHE A 109 -6.33 -9.56 0.11
C PHE A 109 -6.01 -8.14 -0.32
N GLU A 110 -6.58 -7.19 0.43
CA GLU A 110 -6.24 -5.79 0.37
C GLU A 110 -6.11 -5.24 1.80
N PHE A 111 -5.00 -4.57 2.09
CA PHE A 111 -4.77 -3.91 3.37
C PHE A 111 -4.61 -2.41 3.21
N ASN A 112 -5.35 -1.65 4.00
CA ASN A 112 -5.25 -0.21 4.11
C ASN A 112 -4.33 0.14 5.30
N LEU A 113 -3.19 0.75 5.00
CA LEU A 113 -2.22 1.23 5.98
C LEU A 113 -2.32 2.75 6.06
N VAL A 114 -2.70 3.28 7.21
CA VAL A 114 -2.73 4.73 7.43
C VAL A 114 -1.36 5.25 7.84
N GLY A 115 -0.94 6.34 7.21
CA GLY A 115 0.27 7.05 7.54
C GLY A 115 0.04 8.55 7.60
N GLU A 116 0.80 9.19 8.48
CA GLU A 116 0.87 10.64 8.56
C GLU A 116 2.22 11.12 8.03
N LEU A 117 2.26 12.40 7.68
CA LEU A 117 3.48 13.06 7.27
C LEU A 117 3.88 14.14 8.25
N LYS A 118 5.18 14.18 8.55
CA LYS A 118 5.83 15.31 9.21
C LYS A 118 6.90 15.82 8.26
N LYS A 119 6.69 17.02 7.69
CA LYS A 119 7.60 17.62 6.70
C LYS A 119 7.91 16.65 5.55
N GLY A 120 6.88 16.08 4.94
CA GLY A 120 6.95 15.15 3.82
C GLY A 120 7.51 13.76 4.17
N ASN A 121 7.62 13.41 5.44
CA ASN A 121 8.15 12.13 5.89
C ASN A 121 7.14 11.38 6.76
N GLY A 122 6.87 10.12 6.44
CA GLY A 122 5.87 9.33 7.15
C GLY A 122 6.16 7.84 7.20
N LYS A 123 5.40 7.16 8.07
CA LYS A 123 5.40 5.71 8.17
C LYS A 123 3.96 5.22 8.33
N ALA A 124 3.55 4.31 7.46
CA ALA A 124 2.30 3.56 7.56
C ALA A 124 2.64 2.09 7.82
N ALA A 125 1.91 1.41 8.72
CA ALA A 125 2.20 0.01 9.03
C ALA A 125 0.96 -0.71 9.54
N ILE A 126 0.88 -2.01 9.22
CA ILE A 126 -0.12 -2.93 9.73
C ILE A 126 0.54 -4.24 10.16
N ASN A 127 -0.04 -4.89 11.16
CA ASN A 127 0.34 -6.24 11.55
C ASN A 127 -0.84 -7.20 11.28
N ALA A 128 -0.78 -7.88 10.13
CA ALA A 128 -1.75 -8.88 9.70
C ALA A 128 -1.33 -10.32 10.09
N SER A 129 -0.48 -10.47 11.11
CA SER A 129 0.05 -11.78 11.52
C SER A 129 -1.04 -12.81 11.84
N SER A 130 -2.17 -12.36 12.38
CA SER A 130 -3.33 -13.23 12.66
C SER A 130 -3.92 -13.82 11.37
N LEU A 131 -4.06 -13.02 10.31
CA LEU A 131 -4.58 -13.48 9.02
C LEU A 131 -3.63 -14.48 8.36
N PHE A 132 -2.33 -14.20 8.42
CA PHE A 132 -1.28 -15.12 7.95
C PHE A 132 -1.26 -16.44 8.74
N SER A 133 -1.64 -16.42 10.02
CA SER A 133 -1.71 -17.62 10.85
C SER A 133 -2.84 -18.59 10.44
N LEU A 134 -3.88 -18.09 9.76
CA LEU A 134 -4.99 -18.91 9.24
C LEU A 134 -4.57 -19.81 8.07
N ILE A 135 -3.45 -19.50 7.41
CA ILE A 135 -2.90 -20.32 6.34
C ILE A 135 -2.25 -21.56 6.99
N PRO A 136 -2.71 -22.79 6.70
CA PRO A 136 -2.16 -24.00 7.30
C PRO A 136 -0.64 -24.06 7.11
N PRO A 137 0.15 -24.46 8.12
CA PRO A 137 1.60 -24.60 7.97
C PRO A 137 2.02 -25.62 6.89
N SER A 138 1.13 -26.56 6.56
CA SER A 138 1.29 -27.55 5.48
C SER A 138 1.18 -26.94 4.08
N THR A 139 0.60 -25.76 3.98
CA THR A 139 0.51 -24.96 2.76
C THR A 139 1.74 -24.05 2.72
N LEU A 140 2.45 -24.00 1.58
CA LEU A 140 3.52 -23.01 1.40
C LEU A 140 2.95 -21.62 1.68
N ARG A 141 3.41 -20.97 2.75
CA ARG A 141 3.01 -19.61 3.13
C ARG A 141 3.74 -18.61 2.25
N SER A 142 3.44 -18.64 0.95
CA SER A 142 3.90 -17.64 0.00
C SER A 142 2.86 -16.53 -0.10
N VAL A 143 3.34 -15.33 -0.43
CA VAL A 143 2.49 -14.18 -0.67
C VAL A 143 3.00 -13.44 -1.90
N VAL A 144 2.09 -13.08 -2.79
CA VAL A 144 2.43 -12.25 -3.94
C VAL A 144 1.74 -10.91 -3.73
N ILE A 145 2.53 -9.86 -3.49
CA ILE A 145 2.01 -8.50 -3.43
C ILE A 145 1.89 -8.00 -4.87
N THR A 146 0.68 -8.04 -5.39
CA THR A 146 0.33 -7.69 -6.78
C THR A 146 0.25 -6.19 -6.98
N GLY A 147 0.01 -5.42 -5.92
CA GLY A 147 -0.03 -3.97 -5.97
C GLY A 147 0.26 -3.33 -4.62
N VAL A 148 1.00 -2.23 -4.65
CA VAL A 148 1.13 -1.30 -3.53
C VAL A 148 0.85 0.06 -4.08
N GLU A 149 -0.15 0.73 -3.54
CA GLU A 149 -0.59 2.05 -3.98
C GLU A 149 -0.50 3.03 -2.82
N VAL A 150 -0.04 4.25 -3.08
CA VAL A 150 0.01 5.33 -2.09
C VAL A 150 -0.91 6.41 -2.58
N HIS A 151 -1.92 6.70 -1.78
CA HIS A 151 -2.88 7.77 -2.02
C HIS A 151 -2.55 8.96 -1.15
N GLY A 152 -2.82 10.14 -1.70
CA GLY A 152 -2.80 11.42 -1.01
C GLY A 152 -3.79 11.49 0.15
N PRO A 153 -4.00 12.69 0.70
CA PRO A 153 -4.99 12.93 1.75
C PRO A 153 -6.33 12.27 1.46
N LEU A 154 -6.83 11.48 2.42
CA LEU A 154 -8.08 10.73 2.34
C LEU A 154 -9.31 11.59 1.98
N GLY A 155 -9.34 12.84 2.44
CA GLY A 155 -10.47 13.75 2.33
C GLY A 155 -11.55 13.51 3.38
N ALA A 156 -12.16 14.59 3.89
CA ALA A 156 -13.13 14.54 4.98
C ALA A 156 -14.37 13.66 4.70
N ALA A 157 -14.79 13.57 3.43
CA ALA A 157 -15.95 12.76 3.02
C ALA A 157 -15.73 11.24 3.24
N ASN A 158 -14.48 10.80 3.26
CA ASN A 158 -14.08 9.39 3.30
C ASN A 158 -13.69 8.92 4.72
N VAL A 159 -13.49 9.87 5.64
CA VAL A 159 -13.06 9.62 7.04
C VAL A 159 -13.93 8.57 7.73
N ALA A 160 -15.26 8.69 7.64
CA ALA A 160 -16.17 7.79 8.36
C ALA A 160 -16.05 6.34 7.85
N GLY A 161 -16.09 6.15 6.52
CA GLY A 161 -15.97 4.83 5.92
C GLY A 161 -14.60 4.20 6.15
N CYS A 162 -13.52 4.98 6.01
CA CYS A 162 -12.18 4.47 6.25
C CYS A 162 -11.95 4.14 7.73
N THR A 163 -12.48 4.94 8.66
CA THR A 163 -12.44 4.62 10.10
C THR A 163 -13.06 3.27 10.40
N GLN A 164 -14.21 2.96 9.79
CA GLN A 164 -14.85 1.65 9.95
C GLN A 164 -13.95 0.53 9.40
N ASN A 165 -13.39 0.69 8.20
CA ASN A 165 -12.49 -0.31 7.62
C ASN A 165 -11.26 -0.59 8.51
N LEU A 166 -10.67 0.45 9.10
CA LEU A 166 -9.52 0.30 10.00
C LEU A 166 -9.89 -0.42 11.31
N ALA A 167 -11.11 -0.22 11.81
CA ALA A 167 -11.62 -0.96 12.98
C ALA A 167 -11.76 -2.46 12.68
N GLU A 168 -11.99 -2.83 11.43
CA GLU A 168 -12.01 -4.21 10.92
C GLU A 168 -10.58 -4.75 10.64
N GLY A 169 -9.56 -4.04 11.13
CA GLY A 169 -8.16 -4.40 10.96
C GLY A 169 -7.58 -3.89 9.65
N GLY A 170 -8.22 -2.92 8.98
CA GLY A 170 -7.75 -2.35 7.71
C GLY A 170 -7.79 -3.35 6.56
N PHE A 171 -8.52 -4.44 6.71
CA PHE A 171 -8.71 -5.43 5.65
C PHE A 171 -9.89 -5.02 4.79
N ASN A 172 -9.72 -5.11 3.48
CA ASN A 172 -10.80 -4.92 2.53
C ASN A 172 -10.87 -6.09 1.55
N LEU A 173 -12.08 -6.39 1.08
CA LEU A 173 -12.25 -7.34 -0.01
C LEU A 173 -12.04 -6.60 -1.33
N PRO A 174 -11.07 -7.02 -2.18
CA PRO A 174 -10.66 -6.26 -3.37
C PRO A 174 -11.80 -5.95 -4.36
N ASP A 175 -12.81 -6.83 -4.43
CA ASP A 175 -13.89 -6.73 -5.42
C ASP A 175 -15.14 -5.99 -4.90
N VAL A 176 -15.12 -5.49 -3.66
CA VAL A 176 -16.25 -4.78 -3.06
C VAL A 176 -16.04 -3.27 -3.22
N ALA A 177 -16.65 -2.69 -4.25
CA ALA A 177 -16.60 -1.25 -4.49
C ALA A 177 -17.58 -0.46 -3.58
N PRO A 178 -17.22 0.77 -3.13
CA PRO A 178 -15.89 1.39 -3.16
C PRO A 178 -15.13 1.22 -1.83
N ASN A 179 -13.80 1.01 -1.89
CA ASN A 179 -12.90 1.10 -0.74
C ASN A 179 -12.89 2.56 -0.25
N PRO A 180 -13.44 2.87 0.95
CA PRO A 180 -13.54 4.24 1.41
C PRO A 180 -12.19 4.83 1.82
N CYS A 181 -11.11 4.04 1.91
CA CYS A 181 -9.78 4.53 2.23
C CYS A 181 -9.01 5.06 1.01
N VAL A 182 -9.45 4.81 -0.22
CA VAL A 182 -8.82 5.36 -1.45
C VAL A 182 -9.53 6.63 -1.92
N GLY A 183 -9.76 7.54 -0.97
CA GLY A 183 -10.42 8.81 -1.23
C GLY A 183 -9.56 9.88 -1.90
N GLY A 184 -8.24 9.76 -1.74
CA GLY A 184 -7.25 10.68 -2.31
C GLY A 184 -6.64 10.16 -3.60
N ASP A 185 -5.98 11.07 -4.32
CA ASP A 185 -5.31 10.77 -5.59
C ASP A 185 -4.08 9.87 -5.42
N LEU A 186 -3.81 9.04 -6.42
CA LEU A 186 -2.67 8.12 -6.42
C LEU A 186 -1.35 8.87 -6.68
N ILE A 187 -0.37 8.71 -5.80
CA ILE A 187 0.95 9.36 -5.88
C ILE A 187 2.13 8.41 -5.95
N GLY A 188 1.94 7.14 -5.56
CA GLY A 188 2.99 6.14 -5.59
C GLY A 188 2.49 4.75 -5.90
N ALA A 189 3.36 3.96 -6.55
CA ALA A 189 3.08 2.55 -6.81
C ALA A 189 4.32 1.67 -6.62
N ALA A 190 4.12 0.40 -6.27
CA ALA A 190 5.12 -0.67 -6.28
C ALA A 190 4.48 -2.07 -6.35
N GLY A 191 5.32 -3.11 -6.41
CA GLY A 191 4.93 -4.51 -6.24
C GLY A 191 6.08 -5.31 -5.60
N ILE A 192 5.76 -6.43 -4.94
CA ILE A 192 6.75 -7.34 -4.34
C ILE A 192 6.30 -8.78 -4.54
N GLN A 193 7.17 -9.61 -5.11
CA GLN A 193 6.97 -11.07 -5.12
C GLN A 193 7.79 -11.71 -4.00
N ILE A 194 7.13 -12.44 -3.11
CA ILE A 194 7.77 -13.13 -1.98
C ILE A 194 7.67 -14.64 -2.21
N PRO A 195 8.80 -15.36 -2.39
CA PRO A 195 8.80 -16.81 -2.53
C PRO A 195 8.41 -17.50 -1.22
#